data_AF-A0A9X3WH17-F1
#
_entry.id   AF-A0A9X3WH17-F1
#
_cell.length_a   1.000
_cell.length_b   1.000
_cell.length_c   1.000
_cell.angle_alpha   90.00
_cell.angle_beta   90.00
_cell.angle_gamma   90.00
#
_symmetry.space_group_name_H-M   'P 1'
#
loop_
_entity.id
_entity.type
_entity.pdbx_description
1 polymer ?
#
loop_
_entity_poly.entity_id
_entity_poly.type
_entity_poly.pdbx_seq_one_letter_code
_entity_poly.pdbx_strand_id
1 'polypeptide(L)'
;MSQHFKVTKNSDWIKIKRISNFAFHSCAVYLDHRLVATYYEGDSFHLQINYPVHHIVVVGHLFQYGHVIPIAEQFFVQTHSRARNFKSGDILVASDNVNESLTGYIGHSAIVVSDDQLIESPGGDPAIRKASIQQFLEKHPRHAQFRPKSAKLGKAAAQYAEEYLQEYKARVEKGEKKPVFSYTLSQSLEDPWEYIYCSKLVWLSYYKGADYKLENDYLWFSPEDLYTNLKDNKDFKKIYEHENVDFVVNT
;
A
#
# COMPACT_ATOMS: atom_id res chain seq x y z
N MET A 1 -17.32 -0.44 -2.29
CA MET A 1 -17.90 -1.06 -3.50
C MET A 1 -18.22 -2.50 -3.17
N SER A 2 -19.37 -3.01 -3.60
CA SER A 2 -19.77 -4.39 -3.40
C SER A 2 -18.93 -5.31 -4.28
N GLN A 3 -18.44 -6.42 -3.75
CA GLN A 3 -17.64 -7.39 -4.50
C GLN A 3 -18.55 -8.40 -5.23
N HIS A 4 -18.26 -8.67 -6.48
CA HIS A 4 -19.05 -9.50 -7.41
C HIS A 4 -18.38 -10.84 -7.70
N PHE A 5 -17.05 -10.91 -7.57
CA PHE A 5 -16.27 -12.12 -7.80
C PHE A 5 -15.40 -12.48 -6.59
N LYS A 6 -15.25 -13.78 -6.35
CA LYS A 6 -14.29 -14.35 -5.42
C LYS A 6 -13.23 -15.10 -6.20
N VAL A 7 -11.96 -14.74 -6.00
CA VAL A 7 -10.81 -15.40 -6.63
C VAL A 7 -10.07 -16.23 -5.59
N THR A 8 -9.76 -17.48 -5.93
CA THR A 8 -8.97 -18.41 -5.11
C THR A 8 -7.84 -18.93 -5.98
N LYS A 9 -6.57 -18.77 -5.57
CA LYS A 9 -5.40 -19.27 -6.29
C LYS A 9 -4.76 -20.41 -5.53
N ASN A 10 -4.33 -21.43 -6.26
CA ASN A 10 -3.43 -22.48 -5.81
C ASN A 10 -2.12 -22.42 -6.63
N SER A 11 -1.18 -23.34 -6.41
CA SER A 11 0.10 -23.38 -7.13
C SER A 11 -0.04 -23.45 -8.66
N ASP A 12 -1.09 -24.11 -9.13
CA ASP A 12 -1.26 -24.55 -10.52
C ASP A 12 -2.61 -24.13 -11.12
N TRP A 13 -3.51 -23.52 -10.33
CA TRP A 13 -4.80 -23.06 -10.84
C TRP A 13 -5.33 -21.81 -10.14
N ILE A 14 -6.21 -21.10 -10.84
CA ILE A 14 -7.00 -19.98 -10.34
C ILE A 14 -8.47 -20.34 -10.51
N LYS A 15 -9.26 -20.25 -9.44
CA LYS A 15 -10.71 -20.37 -9.44
C LYS A 15 -11.32 -19.00 -9.27
N ILE A 16 -12.23 -18.65 -10.16
CA ILE A 16 -13.00 -17.42 -10.09
C ILE A 16 -14.45 -17.83 -9.95
N LYS A 17 -15.13 -17.33 -8.91
CA LYS A 17 -16.52 -17.63 -8.59
C LYS A 17 -17.32 -16.34 -8.51
N ARG A 18 -18.46 -16.28 -9.20
CA ARG A 18 -19.45 -15.22 -9.04
C ARG A 18 -20.11 -15.34 -7.66
N ILE A 19 -20.15 -14.25 -6.91
CA ILE A 19 -20.78 -14.18 -5.58
C ILE A 19 -21.97 -13.22 -5.51
N SER A 20 -22.13 -12.36 -6.52
CA SER A 20 -23.31 -11.51 -6.64
C SER A 20 -24.42 -12.13 -7.48
N ASN A 21 -25.65 -11.69 -7.26
CA ASN A 21 -26.83 -12.11 -8.04
C ASN A 21 -26.93 -11.43 -9.43
N PHE A 22 -25.91 -10.69 -9.85
CA PHE A 22 -25.92 -10.05 -11.16
C PHE A 22 -25.75 -11.07 -12.31
N ALA A 23 -26.62 -10.95 -13.30
CA ALA A 23 -26.58 -11.72 -14.53
C ALA A 23 -25.58 -11.11 -15.52
N PHE A 24 -24.29 -11.39 -15.32
CA PHE A 24 -23.26 -11.09 -16.31
C PHE A 24 -23.49 -11.95 -17.55
N HIS A 25 -23.55 -11.31 -18.72
CA HIS A 25 -23.68 -11.95 -20.03
C HIS A 25 -22.35 -12.55 -20.50
N SER A 26 -21.25 -11.90 -20.13
CA SER A 26 -19.92 -12.45 -20.33
C SER A 26 -18.97 -11.87 -19.31
N CYS A 27 -17.85 -12.56 -19.13
CA CYS A 27 -16.81 -12.13 -18.24
C CYS A 27 -15.46 -12.38 -18.91
N ALA A 28 -14.60 -11.37 -18.88
CA ALA A 28 -13.22 -11.46 -19.34
C ALA A 28 -12.27 -11.50 -18.14
N VAL A 29 -11.23 -12.32 -18.23
CA VAL A 29 -10.21 -12.48 -17.19
C VAL A 29 -8.86 -12.10 -17.76
N TYR A 30 -8.20 -11.19 -17.08
CA TYR A 30 -6.85 -10.77 -17.38
C TYR A 30 -5.94 -11.25 -16.26
N LEU A 31 -4.83 -11.89 -16.62
CA LEU A 31 -3.72 -12.18 -15.70
C LEU A 31 -2.55 -11.31 -16.13
N ASP A 32 -2.04 -10.48 -15.23
CA ASP A 32 -0.92 -9.54 -15.49
C ASP A 32 -1.13 -8.75 -16.80
N HIS A 33 -2.31 -8.14 -16.94
CA HIS A 33 -2.78 -7.36 -18.10
C HIS A 33 -3.01 -8.14 -19.41
N ARG A 34 -2.81 -9.46 -19.43
CA ARG A 34 -3.09 -10.30 -20.59
C ARG A 34 -4.45 -10.96 -20.48
N LEU A 35 -5.31 -10.80 -21.49
CA LEU A 35 -6.55 -11.56 -21.59
C LEU A 35 -6.22 -13.06 -21.72
N VAL A 36 -6.66 -13.86 -20.76
CA VAL A 36 -6.42 -15.31 -20.74
C VAL A 36 -7.70 -16.13 -20.99
N ALA A 37 -8.86 -15.56 -20.69
CA ALA A 37 -10.12 -16.24 -20.84
C ALA A 37 -11.28 -15.25 -21.00
N THR A 38 -12.25 -15.64 -21.81
CA THR A 38 -13.58 -15.04 -21.86
C THR A 38 -14.59 -16.17 -21.68
N TYR A 39 -15.55 -16.00 -20.79
CA TYR A 39 -16.63 -16.97 -20.59
C TYR A 39 -17.99 -16.26 -20.64
N TYR A 40 -19.00 -16.97 -21.12
CA TYR A 40 -20.33 -16.41 -21.37
C TYR A 40 -21.37 -16.93 -20.38
N GLU A 41 -21.18 -18.13 -19.82
CA GLU A 41 -22.12 -18.73 -18.87
C GLU A 41 -21.40 -19.47 -17.74
N GLY A 42 -22.04 -19.52 -16.57
CA GLY A 42 -21.58 -20.26 -15.40
C GLY A 42 -21.27 -19.41 -14.16
N ASP A 43 -21.31 -20.05 -12.99
CA ASP A 43 -21.05 -19.39 -11.70
C ASP A 43 -19.59 -19.49 -11.24
N SER A 44 -18.83 -20.42 -11.81
CA SER A 44 -17.41 -20.57 -11.49
C SER A 44 -16.65 -21.27 -12.61
N PHE A 45 -15.39 -20.93 -12.76
CA PHE A 45 -14.48 -21.59 -13.69
C PHE A 45 -13.07 -21.64 -13.10
N HIS A 46 -12.26 -22.53 -13.66
CA HIS A 46 -10.87 -22.76 -13.25
C HIS A 46 -9.96 -22.49 -14.44
N LEU A 47 -8.87 -21.78 -14.18
CA LEU A 47 -7.79 -21.54 -15.13
C LEU A 47 -6.57 -22.29 -14.63
N GLN A 48 -6.03 -23.20 -15.43
CA GLN A 48 -4.71 -23.73 -15.14
C GLN A 48 -3.66 -22.67 -15.46
N ILE A 49 -2.70 -22.52 -14.56
CA ILE A 49 -1.60 -21.58 -14.69
C ILE A 49 -0.28 -22.34 -14.54
N ASN A 50 0.64 -22.12 -15.48
CA ASN A 50 1.98 -22.68 -15.48
C ASN A 50 3.07 -21.62 -15.25
N TYR A 51 2.67 -20.42 -14.84
CA TYR A 51 3.55 -19.31 -14.52
C TYR A 51 3.02 -18.53 -13.31
N PRO A 52 3.89 -17.80 -12.58
CA PRO A 52 3.48 -16.97 -11.47
C PRO A 52 2.55 -15.83 -11.92
N VAL A 53 1.38 -15.74 -11.30
CA VAL A 53 0.38 -14.67 -11.54
C VAL A 53 0.32 -13.76 -10.32
N HIS A 54 0.37 -12.45 -10.56
CA HIS A 54 0.47 -11.43 -9.52
C HIS A 54 -0.78 -10.54 -9.47
N HIS A 55 -1.37 -10.26 -10.63
CA HIS A 55 -2.54 -9.40 -10.80
C HIS A 55 -3.59 -10.12 -11.63
N ILE A 56 -4.83 -10.09 -11.16
CA ILE A 56 -5.99 -10.67 -11.83
C ILE A 56 -7.03 -9.57 -11.96
N VAL A 57 -7.50 -9.32 -13.17
CA VAL A 57 -8.65 -8.44 -13.41
C VAL A 57 -9.78 -9.29 -13.95
N VAL A 58 -10.95 -9.19 -13.31
CA VAL A 58 -12.19 -9.81 -13.79
C VAL A 58 -13.12 -8.70 -14.25
N VAL A 59 -13.49 -8.72 -15.53
CA VAL A 59 -14.41 -7.75 -16.13
C VAL A 59 -15.72 -8.46 -16.48
N GLY A 60 -16.76 -8.23 -15.69
CA GLY A 60 -18.10 -8.71 -15.96
C GLY A 60 -18.89 -7.72 -16.82
N HIS A 61 -19.54 -8.20 -17.88
CA HIS A 61 -20.35 -7.40 -18.79
C HIS A 61 -21.83 -7.65 -18.49
N LEU A 62 -22.51 -6.62 -18.01
CA LEU A 62 -23.96 -6.63 -17.79
C LEU A 62 -24.67 -6.11 -19.03
N PHE A 63 -25.82 -6.71 -19.36
CA PHE A 63 -26.72 -6.14 -20.35
C PHE A 63 -27.86 -5.46 -19.63
N GLN A 64 -27.93 -4.12 -19.71
CA GLN A 64 -28.95 -3.33 -19.06
C GLN A 64 -29.45 -2.25 -20.03
N TYR A 65 -30.77 -2.18 -20.23
CA TYR A 65 -31.42 -1.22 -21.12
C TYR A 65 -30.86 -1.16 -22.55
N GLY A 66 -30.42 -2.30 -23.11
CA GLY A 66 -29.85 -2.34 -24.45
C GLY A 66 -28.35 -1.98 -24.53
N HIS A 67 -27.72 -1.67 -23.39
CA HIS A 67 -26.31 -1.31 -23.30
C HIS A 67 -25.50 -2.37 -22.55
N VAL A 68 -24.23 -2.52 -22.94
CA VAL A 68 -23.26 -3.35 -22.23
C VAL A 68 -22.52 -2.49 -21.22
N ILE A 69 -22.62 -2.83 -19.94
CA ILE A 69 -21.97 -2.13 -18.83
C ILE A 69 -20.85 -3.01 -18.25
N PRO A 70 -19.57 -2.63 -18.35
CA PRO A 70 -18.48 -3.38 -17.76
C PRO A 70 -18.32 -3.05 -16.26
N ILE A 71 -18.15 -4.08 -15.43
CA ILE A 71 -17.74 -3.99 -14.03
C ILE A 71 -16.39 -4.69 -13.89
N ALA A 72 -15.35 -3.95 -13.54
CA ALA A 72 -14.00 -4.47 -13.37
C ALA A 72 -13.63 -4.59 -11.89
N GLU A 73 -13.18 -5.78 -11.48
CA GLU A 73 -12.62 -6.05 -10.16
C GLU A 73 -11.17 -6.52 -10.29
N GLN A 74 -10.32 -6.02 -9.40
CA GLN A 74 -8.89 -6.34 -9.39
C GLN A 74 -8.54 -7.15 -8.15
N PHE A 75 -7.70 -8.17 -8.33
CA PHE A 75 -7.23 -9.06 -7.28
C PHE A 75 -5.72 -9.21 -7.39
N PHE A 76 -5.01 -9.01 -6.29
CA PHE A 76 -3.57 -9.24 -6.21
C PHE A 76 -3.32 -10.60 -5.56
N VAL A 77 -2.60 -11.48 -6.25
CA VAL A 77 -2.27 -12.78 -5.69
C VAL A 77 -0.86 -12.77 -5.15
N GLN A 78 -0.77 -12.77 -3.82
CA GLN A 78 0.50 -12.87 -3.10
C GLN A 78 1.24 -14.15 -3.52
N THR A 79 2.43 -13.98 -4.10
CA THR A 79 3.44 -15.02 -4.24
C THR A 79 4.15 -15.16 -2.89
N HIS A 80 4.12 -16.37 -2.34
CA HIS A 80 4.86 -16.80 -1.15
C HIS A 80 5.00 -15.76 -0.02
N SER A 81 3.92 -15.54 0.74
CA SER A 81 4.10 -14.97 2.08
C SER A 81 4.89 -16.00 2.91
N ARG A 82 6.19 -15.79 3.10
CA ARG A 82 6.82 -16.26 4.33
C ARG A 82 5.92 -15.79 5.46
N ALA A 83 5.56 -16.67 6.39
CA ALA A 83 4.83 -16.27 7.58
C ALA A 83 5.61 -15.14 8.28
N ARG A 84 5.19 -13.90 8.05
CA ARG A 84 5.81 -12.71 8.59
C ARG A 84 4.83 -12.10 9.57
N ASN A 85 5.35 -11.68 10.71
CA ASN A 85 4.57 -10.97 11.70
C ASN A 85 4.83 -9.48 11.59
N PHE A 86 3.86 -8.71 12.06
CA PHE A 86 3.95 -7.26 12.16
C PHE A 86 4.01 -6.86 13.63
N LYS A 87 4.76 -5.80 13.92
CA LYS A 87 4.88 -5.23 15.26
C LYS A 87 4.83 -3.72 15.17
N SER A 88 4.31 -3.10 16.22
CA SER A 88 4.28 -1.64 16.34
C SER A 88 5.68 -1.06 16.12
N GLY A 89 5.74 -0.08 15.22
CA GLY A 89 6.97 0.57 14.78
C GLY A 89 7.59 -0.07 13.55
N ASP A 90 7.16 -1.24 13.08
CA ASP A 90 7.64 -1.72 11.78
C ASP A 90 7.35 -0.67 10.70
N ILE A 91 8.32 -0.48 9.80
CA ILE A 91 8.22 0.43 8.67
C ILE A 91 8.00 -0.43 7.43
N LEU A 92 6.93 -0.14 6.70
CA LEU A 92 6.70 -0.69 5.37
C LEU A 92 7.08 0.36 4.35
N VAL A 93 7.95 0.00 3.40
CA VAL A 93 8.39 0.88 2.33
C VAL A 93 8.23 0.15 1.01
N ALA A 94 7.46 0.73 0.10
CA ALA A 94 7.12 0.17 -1.20
C ALA A 94 7.83 0.92 -2.32
N SER A 95 8.24 0.18 -3.35
CA SER A 95 8.80 0.72 -4.59
C SER A 95 7.76 0.60 -5.72
N ASP A 96 6.85 1.57 -5.78
CA ASP A 96 5.72 1.61 -6.72
C ASP A 96 6.08 2.34 -8.02
N ASN A 97 7.14 1.89 -8.70
CA ASN A 97 7.72 2.54 -9.91
C ASN A 97 6.80 2.56 -11.16
N VAL A 98 5.48 2.63 -11.03
CA VAL A 98 4.53 2.29 -12.10
C VAL A 98 3.61 3.45 -12.51
N ASN A 99 3.94 4.70 -12.17
CA ASN A 99 3.25 5.86 -12.74
C ASN A 99 4.21 6.87 -13.36
N GLU A 100 4.52 6.67 -14.65
CA GLU A 100 5.45 7.49 -15.45
C GLU A 100 5.00 8.95 -15.61
N SER A 101 3.71 9.25 -15.43
CA SER A 101 3.18 10.64 -15.55
C SER A 101 3.56 11.56 -14.38
N LEU A 102 4.25 10.99 -13.40
CA LEU A 102 4.36 11.47 -12.05
C LEU A 102 5.82 11.18 -11.62
N THR A 103 6.76 11.97 -12.12
CA THR A 103 8.22 11.73 -12.04
C THR A 103 8.87 12.03 -10.66
N GLY A 104 8.08 12.28 -9.62
CA GLY A 104 8.49 12.32 -8.20
C GLY A 104 7.90 11.20 -7.30
N TYR A 105 7.36 10.12 -7.87
CA TYR A 105 6.39 9.22 -7.22
C TYR A 105 6.96 7.82 -6.94
N ILE A 106 8.20 7.79 -6.45
CA ILE A 106 9.05 6.61 -6.35
C ILE A 106 8.72 5.78 -5.09
N GLY A 107 7.43 5.44 -4.89
CA GLY A 107 6.99 4.54 -3.83
C GLY A 107 6.05 5.10 -2.77
N HIS A 108 5.83 4.29 -1.74
CA HIS A 108 4.94 4.60 -0.63
C HIS A 108 5.51 4.08 0.68
N SER A 109 5.08 4.65 1.81
CA SER A 109 5.49 4.15 3.11
C SER A 109 4.42 4.31 4.18
N ALA A 110 4.51 3.45 5.18
CA ALA A 110 3.60 3.40 6.30
C ALA A 110 4.31 2.93 7.58
N ILE A 111 3.76 3.32 8.73
CA ILE A 111 4.19 2.82 10.03
C ILE A 111 3.15 1.87 10.60
N VAL A 112 3.58 0.67 10.99
CA VAL A 112 2.73 -0.33 11.63
C VAL A 112 2.46 0.09 13.06
N VAL A 113 1.20 0.00 13.49
CA VAL A 113 0.76 0.38 14.85
C VAL A 113 0.24 -0.80 15.66
N SER A 114 -0.27 -1.85 15.01
CA SER A 114 -0.64 -3.14 15.62
C SER A 114 -0.20 -4.31 14.73
N ASP A 115 -0.60 -5.53 15.08
CA ASP A 115 -0.34 -6.74 14.29
C ASP A 115 -1.12 -6.78 12.95
N ASP A 116 -2.18 -5.97 12.82
CA ASP A 116 -3.07 -5.93 11.66
C ASP A 116 -3.30 -4.53 11.06
N GLN A 117 -2.89 -3.45 11.74
CA GLN A 117 -3.10 -2.07 11.32
C GLN A 117 -1.80 -1.29 11.15
N LEU A 118 -1.87 -0.30 10.26
CA LEU A 118 -0.85 0.71 10.03
C LEU A 118 -1.47 2.11 9.92
N ILE A 119 -0.63 3.13 10.01
CA ILE A 119 -0.99 4.51 9.71
C ILE A 119 -0.14 4.99 8.53
N GLU A 120 -0.79 5.68 7.60
CA GLU A 120 -0.20 6.16 6.36
C GLU A 120 -0.74 7.54 5.98
N SER A 121 0.02 8.26 5.15
CA SER A 121 -0.44 9.46 4.45
C SER A 121 -0.63 9.12 2.97
N PRO A 122 -1.87 8.91 2.49
CA PRO A 122 -2.14 8.26 1.21
C PRO A 122 -2.08 9.20 -0.02
N GLY A 123 -1.64 10.45 0.13
CA GLY A 123 -1.49 11.38 -1.00
C GLY A 123 -2.76 12.15 -1.41
N GLY A 124 -3.75 12.23 -0.54
CA GLY A 124 -5.02 12.92 -0.79
C GLY A 124 -5.78 13.22 0.50
N ASP A 125 -7.11 13.32 0.44
CA ASP A 125 -7.97 13.45 1.63
C ASP A 125 -8.61 12.08 1.98
N PRO A 126 -8.57 11.62 3.25
CA PRO A 126 -7.87 12.23 4.38
C PRO A 126 -6.34 12.20 4.21
N ALA A 127 -5.67 13.27 4.65
CA ALA A 127 -4.21 13.40 4.56
C ALA A 127 -3.48 12.34 5.40
N ILE A 128 -4.13 11.84 6.45
CA ILE A 128 -3.60 10.77 7.32
C ILE A 128 -4.75 9.81 7.58
N ARG A 129 -4.49 8.50 7.50
CA ARG A 129 -5.47 7.48 7.84
C ARG A 129 -4.85 6.27 8.52
N LYS A 130 -5.70 5.53 9.21
CA LYS A 130 -5.44 4.16 9.64
C LYS A 130 -5.98 3.20 8.57
N ALA A 131 -5.21 2.17 8.24
CA ALA A 131 -5.59 1.16 7.27
C ALA A 131 -5.12 -0.23 7.74
N SER A 132 -5.70 -1.28 7.16
CA SER A 132 -5.21 -2.63 7.42
C SER A 132 -3.88 -2.85 6.71
N ILE A 133 -3.01 -3.64 7.33
CA ILE A 133 -1.75 -4.05 6.71
C ILE A 133 -2.03 -4.76 5.39
N GLN A 134 -3.02 -5.64 5.36
CA GLN A 134 -3.42 -6.36 4.15
C GLN A 134 -3.73 -5.42 2.98
N GLN A 135 -4.44 -4.32 3.23
CA GLN A 135 -4.73 -3.33 2.19
C GLN A 135 -3.45 -2.69 1.62
N PHE A 136 -2.45 -2.43 2.46
CA PHE A 136 -1.15 -1.96 1.99
C PHE A 136 -0.45 -3.03 1.16
N LEU A 137 -0.42 -4.28 1.63
CA LEU A 137 0.24 -5.38 0.91
C LEU A 137 -0.36 -5.61 -0.48
N GLU A 138 -1.67 -5.45 -0.62
CA GLU A 138 -2.40 -5.59 -1.88
C GLU A 138 -2.11 -4.43 -2.83
N LYS A 139 -2.12 -3.19 -2.33
CA LYS A 139 -1.83 -2.00 -3.14
C LYS A 139 -0.36 -1.88 -3.55
N HIS A 140 0.53 -2.36 -2.68
CA HIS A 140 1.96 -2.17 -2.76
C HIS A 140 2.69 -3.52 -2.68
N PRO A 141 2.53 -4.40 -3.68
CA PRO A 141 3.08 -5.75 -3.61
C PRO A 141 4.62 -5.78 -3.57
N ARG A 142 5.28 -4.79 -4.18
CA ARG A 142 6.74 -4.63 -4.20
C ARG A 142 7.16 -3.74 -3.03
N HIS A 143 7.41 -4.34 -1.87
CA HIS A 143 7.79 -3.61 -0.67
C HIS A 143 8.79 -4.37 0.21
N ALA A 144 9.40 -3.63 1.12
CA ALA A 144 10.22 -4.12 2.20
C ALA A 144 9.58 -3.80 3.56
N GLN A 145 9.89 -4.62 4.55
CA GLN A 145 9.53 -4.44 5.94
C GLN A 145 10.80 -4.33 6.78
N PHE A 146 10.95 -3.21 7.47
CA PHE A 146 12.01 -2.98 8.43
C PHE A 146 11.46 -2.92 9.83
N ARG A 147 12.20 -3.46 10.78
CA ARG A 147 11.83 -3.47 12.20
C ARG A 147 12.95 -2.86 13.03
N PRO A 148 12.67 -1.90 13.92
CA PRO A 148 13.67 -1.44 14.87
C PRO A 148 14.09 -2.58 15.79
N LYS A 149 15.40 -2.72 16.05
CA LYS A 149 15.92 -3.72 16.99
C LYS A 149 15.45 -3.45 18.42
N SER A 150 15.26 -2.17 18.76
CA SER A 150 14.67 -1.74 20.03
C SER A 150 13.15 -1.73 19.95
N ALA A 151 12.51 -2.60 20.74
CA ALA A 151 11.04 -2.62 20.85
C ALA A 151 10.49 -1.34 21.51
N LYS A 152 11.25 -0.70 22.40
CA LYS A 152 10.88 0.59 23.00
C LYS A 152 10.77 1.67 21.94
N LEU A 153 11.76 1.74 21.06
CA LEU A 153 11.83 2.69 19.96
C LEU A 153 10.64 2.51 19.01
N GLY A 154 10.36 1.28 18.58
CA GLY A 154 9.22 1.00 17.71
C GLY A 154 7.86 1.33 18.33
N LYS A 155 7.66 1.02 19.62
CA LYS A 155 6.41 1.37 20.33
C LYS A 155 6.21 2.87 20.45
N ALA A 156 7.28 3.62 20.74
CA ALA A 156 7.20 5.07 20.90
C ALA A 156 6.88 5.76 19.56
N ALA A 157 7.47 5.29 18.46
CA ALA A 157 7.15 5.79 17.13
C ALA A 157 5.69 5.48 16.73
N ALA A 158 5.22 4.26 16.98
CA ALA A 158 3.83 3.89 16.71
C ALA A 158 2.83 4.70 17.56
N GLN A 159 3.16 4.96 18.83
CA GLN A 159 2.34 5.77 19.72
C GLN A 159 2.19 7.20 19.18
N TYR A 160 3.28 7.83 18.76
CA TYR A 160 3.21 9.16 18.14
C TYR A 160 2.31 9.17 16.90
N ALA A 161 2.41 8.15 16.04
CA ALA A 161 1.57 8.07 14.85
C ALA A 161 0.07 7.99 15.19
N GLU A 162 -0.28 7.23 16.22
CA GLU A 162 -1.67 7.15 16.72
C GLU A 162 -2.12 8.50 17.29
N GLU A 163 -1.33 9.14 18.15
CA GLU A 163 -1.64 10.45 18.74
C GLU A 163 -1.82 11.52 17.66
N TYR A 164 -0.92 11.55 16.67
CA TYR A 164 -0.98 12.48 15.56
C TYR A 164 -2.22 12.26 14.68
N LEU A 165 -2.63 11.01 14.44
CA LEU A 165 -3.89 10.70 13.76
C LEU A 165 -5.12 11.17 14.57
N GLN A 166 -5.11 10.99 15.90
CA GLN A 166 -6.21 11.47 16.75
C GLN A 166 -6.31 12.99 16.73
N GLU A 167 -5.18 13.69 16.84
CA GLU A 167 -5.16 15.15 16.78
C GLU A 167 -5.58 15.65 15.39
N TYR A 168 -5.14 15.01 14.31
CA TYR A 168 -5.61 15.29 12.95
C TYR A 168 -7.13 15.21 12.84
N LYS A 169 -7.74 14.12 13.34
CA LYS A 169 -9.20 13.96 13.32
C LYS A 169 -9.91 15.03 14.13
N ALA A 170 -9.43 15.33 15.33
CA ALA A 170 -10.00 16.37 16.18
C ALA A 170 -9.95 17.76 15.52
N ARG A 171 -8.86 18.09 14.82
CA ARG A 171 -8.73 19.33 14.05
C ARG A 171 -9.71 19.38 12.89
N VAL A 172 -9.85 18.28 12.14
CA VAL A 172 -10.81 18.16 11.04
C VAL A 172 -12.24 18.38 11.53
N GLU A 173 -12.62 17.76 12.66
CA GLU A 173 -13.96 17.91 13.25
C GLU A 173 -14.26 19.35 13.70
N LYS A 174 -13.24 20.07 14.17
CA LYS A 174 -13.35 21.48 14.57
C LYS A 174 -13.24 22.48 13.41
N GLY A 175 -12.98 22.02 12.19
CA GLY A 175 -12.69 22.89 11.04
C GLY A 175 -11.38 23.68 11.19
N GLU A 176 -10.46 23.19 12.02
CA GLU A 176 -9.14 23.80 12.22
C GLU A 176 -8.20 23.45 11.05
N LYS A 177 -7.06 24.17 10.98
CA LYS A 177 -6.04 23.91 9.97
C LYS A 177 -5.52 22.47 10.10
N LYS A 178 -5.66 21.71 9.01
CA LYS A 178 -5.12 20.35 8.82
C LYS A 178 -3.90 20.39 7.90
N PRO A 179 -2.93 19.46 8.04
CA PRO A 179 -1.81 19.39 7.12
C PRO A 179 -2.34 19.03 5.73
N VAL A 180 -1.75 19.64 4.71
CA VAL A 180 -2.08 19.35 3.31
C VAL A 180 -1.03 18.43 2.73
N PHE A 181 -1.42 17.55 1.84
CA PHE A 181 -0.45 16.79 1.09
C PHE A 181 0.35 17.69 0.14
N SER A 182 1.68 17.65 0.23
CA SER A 182 2.57 18.44 -0.63
C SER A 182 4.00 17.90 -0.60
N TYR A 183 4.75 18.15 -1.67
CA TYR A 183 6.13 17.69 -1.90
C TYR A 183 7.10 18.84 -2.21
N THR A 184 6.88 20.02 -1.63
CA THR A 184 7.69 21.19 -1.99
C THR A 184 9.04 21.15 -1.27
N LEU A 185 10.15 21.30 -2.00
CA LEU A 185 11.53 21.26 -1.48
C LEU A 185 11.86 22.31 -0.41
N SER A 186 11.03 23.36 -0.30
CA SER A 186 11.20 24.42 0.71
C SER A 186 10.55 24.09 2.06
N GLN A 187 9.95 22.92 2.22
CA GLN A 187 9.15 22.57 3.39
C GLN A 187 10.00 22.02 4.54
N SER A 188 9.67 22.43 5.76
CA SER A 188 10.25 21.83 6.95
C SER A 188 9.82 20.36 7.08
N LEU A 189 10.79 19.47 7.29
CA LEU A 189 10.53 18.07 7.64
C LEU A 189 9.97 17.94 9.07
N GLU A 190 10.26 18.93 9.93
CA GLU A 190 9.94 18.90 11.36
C GLU A 190 8.56 19.47 11.70
N ASP A 191 7.97 20.30 10.82
CA ASP A 191 6.61 20.82 11.01
C ASP A 191 5.57 19.76 10.61
N PRO A 192 4.78 19.21 11.56
CA PRO A 192 3.79 18.19 11.26
C PRO A 192 2.45 18.78 10.78
N TRP A 193 2.22 20.09 10.85
CA TRP A 193 0.89 20.68 10.64
C TRP A 193 0.76 21.50 9.37
N GLU A 194 1.87 21.85 8.72
CA GLU A 194 1.83 22.52 7.42
C GLU A 194 1.58 21.52 6.28
N TYR A 195 2.46 20.53 6.15
CA TYR A 195 2.42 19.54 5.07
C TYR A 195 2.78 18.14 5.55
N ILE A 196 2.13 17.12 4.99
CA ILE A 196 2.37 15.72 5.35
C ILE A 196 2.39 14.84 4.10
N TYR A 197 3.28 13.85 4.08
CA TYR A 197 3.37 12.80 3.07
C TYR A 197 3.87 11.50 3.71
N CYS A 198 3.83 10.39 2.97
CA CYS A 198 4.02 9.04 3.50
C CYS A 198 5.32 8.87 4.31
N SER A 199 6.47 9.21 3.72
CA SER A 199 7.79 9.05 4.35
C SER A 199 8.04 10.10 5.44
N LYS A 200 7.52 11.33 5.31
CA LYS A 200 7.56 12.33 6.38
C LYS A 200 6.76 11.91 7.61
N LEU A 201 5.61 11.27 7.44
CA LEU A 201 4.84 10.71 8.56
C LEU A 201 5.68 9.68 9.34
N VAL A 202 6.36 8.77 8.63
CA VAL A 202 7.27 7.80 9.25
C VAL A 202 8.42 8.52 9.96
N TRP A 203 9.05 9.47 9.28
CA TRP A 203 10.16 10.26 9.85
C TRP A 203 9.76 10.98 11.13
N LEU A 204 8.63 11.71 11.12
CA LEU A 204 8.09 12.42 12.29
C LEU A 204 7.79 11.46 13.44
N SER A 205 7.27 10.27 13.13
CA SER A 205 6.98 9.25 14.14
C SER A 205 8.24 8.81 14.88
N TYR A 206 9.33 8.59 14.16
CA TYR A 206 10.61 8.22 14.77
C TYR A 206 11.29 9.41 15.45
N TYR A 207 11.31 10.57 14.81
CA TYR A 207 11.96 11.76 15.33
C TYR A 207 11.29 12.28 16.60
N LYS A 208 9.98 12.53 16.55
CA LYS A 208 9.22 13.12 17.67
C LYS A 208 8.73 12.08 18.67
N GLY A 209 8.40 10.88 18.21
CA GLY A 209 7.89 9.81 19.08
C GLY A 209 9.00 9.04 19.80
N ALA A 210 10.12 8.78 19.12
CA ALA A 210 11.15 7.88 19.62
C ALA A 210 12.52 8.53 19.84
N ASP A 211 12.63 9.85 19.65
CA ASP A 211 13.90 10.60 19.72
C ASP A 211 14.99 9.96 18.83
N TYR A 212 14.55 9.49 17.65
CA TYR A 212 15.41 8.80 16.69
C TYR A 212 15.36 9.51 15.34
N LYS A 213 16.48 10.16 14.98
CA LYS A 213 16.60 10.88 13.72
C LYS A 213 17.09 9.95 12.62
N LEU A 214 16.28 9.80 11.56
CA LEU A 214 16.73 9.27 10.27
C LEU A 214 17.39 10.41 9.49
N GLU A 215 18.52 10.14 8.85
CA GLU A 215 19.29 11.18 8.16
C GLU A 215 18.57 11.62 6.89
N ASN A 216 18.59 12.92 6.62
CA ASN A 216 17.96 13.55 5.47
C ASN A 216 18.93 14.58 4.88
N ASP A 217 19.12 14.58 3.57
CA ASP A 217 20.12 15.40 2.87
C ASP A 217 19.57 16.79 2.43
N TYR A 218 18.64 17.32 3.23
CA TYR A 218 18.12 18.69 3.20
C TYR A 218 17.18 19.08 2.05
N LEU A 219 16.87 18.20 1.10
CA LEU A 219 15.99 18.52 -0.01
C LEU A 219 14.58 17.93 0.15
N TRP A 220 14.49 16.62 0.39
CA TRP A 220 13.24 15.87 0.49
C TRP A 220 13.52 14.53 1.14
N PHE A 221 12.63 14.05 2.02
CA PHE A 221 12.77 12.72 2.62
C PHE A 221 11.84 11.73 1.93
N SER A 222 12.25 11.17 0.80
CA SER A 222 11.43 10.27 -0.01
C SER A 222 11.28 8.86 0.59
N PRO A 223 10.37 8.01 0.06
CA PRO A 223 10.38 6.59 0.36
C PRO A 223 11.69 5.89 -0.02
N GLU A 224 12.38 6.34 -1.07
CA GLU A 224 13.71 5.83 -1.43
C GLU A 224 14.74 6.21 -0.36
N ASP A 225 14.77 7.48 0.07
CA ASP A 225 15.66 7.94 1.14
C ASP A 225 15.41 7.17 2.43
N LEU A 226 14.14 6.93 2.76
CA LEU A 226 13.73 6.11 3.90
C LEU A 226 14.23 4.68 3.75
N TYR A 227 14.05 4.04 2.59
CA TYR A 227 14.55 2.69 2.33
C TYR A 227 16.08 2.63 2.46
N THR A 228 16.79 3.57 1.85
CA THR A 228 18.26 3.66 1.89
C THR A 228 18.77 3.93 3.32
N ASN A 229 18.06 4.75 4.09
CA ASN A 229 18.32 4.97 5.51
C ASN A 229 18.10 3.73 6.38
N LEU A 230 17.33 2.74 5.94
CA LEU A 230 16.95 1.56 6.73
C LEU A 230 17.73 0.30 6.34
N LYS A 231 18.06 0.13 5.06
CA LYS A 231 18.68 -1.10 4.52
C LYS A 231 20.03 -1.42 5.17
N ASP A 232 20.83 -0.40 5.43
CA ASP A 232 22.18 -0.53 6.01
C ASP A 232 22.24 -0.06 7.46
N ASN A 233 21.09 0.23 8.08
CA ASN A 233 21.03 0.79 9.42
C ASN A 233 21.18 -0.27 10.50
N LYS A 234 22.21 -0.10 11.34
CA LYS A 234 22.51 -1.01 12.45
C LYS A 234 21.39 -1.10 13.49
N ASP A 235 20.52 -0.10 13.61
CA ASP A 235 19.45 -0.06 14.60
C ASP A 235 18.15 -0.70 14.09
N PHE A 236 18.13 -1.10 12.82
CA PHE A 236 17.02 -1.80 12.17
C PHE A 236 17.42 -3.18 11.68
N LYS A 237 16.42 -4.00 11.42
CA LYS A 237 16.57 -5.29 10.74
C LYS A 237 15.53 -5.41 9.64
N LYS A 238 15.96 -5.91 8.49
CA LYS A 238 15.08 -6.27 7.37
C LYS A 238 14.36 -7.58 7.71
N ILE A 239 13.03 -7.52 7.82
CA ILE A 239 12.17 -8.67 8.12
C ILE A 239 11.74 -9.36 6.84
N TYR A 240 11.43 -8.56 5.83
CA TYR A 240 10.97 -9.00 4.54
C TYR A 240 11.41 -8.01 3.47
N GLU A 241 11.64 -8.52 2.28
CA GLU A 241 11.82 -7.74 1.06
C GLU A 241 11.31 -8.58 -0.09
N HIS A 242 10.47 -7.98 -0.93
CA HIS A 242 10.06 -8.59 -2.18
C HIS A 242 11.26 -8.57 -3.16
N GLU A 243 11.44 -9.62 -3.95
CA GLU A 243 12.60 -9.78 -4.86
C GLU A 243 12.75 -8.64 -5.87
N ASN A 244 11.63 -8.04 -6.27
CA ASN A 244 11.54 -6.91 -7.20
C ASN A 244 11.38 -5.55 -6.50
N VAL A 245 11.82 -5.41 -5.24
CA VAL A 245 11.97 -4.08 -4.64
C VAL A 245 13.19 -3.43 -5.25
N ASP A 246 12.97 -2.35 -5.97
CA ASP A 246 14.01 -1.58 -6.62
C ASP A 246 13.51 -0.15 -6.75
N PHE A 247 14.29 0.85 -6.34
CA PHE A 247 13.92 2.26 -6.49
C PHE A 247 14.68 2.82 -7.68
N VAL A 248 14.03 2.82 -8.85
CA VAL A 248 14.65 3.31 -10.08
C VAL A 248 14.49 4.83 -10.10
N VAL A 249 15.56 5.54 -9.77
CA VAL A 249 15.66 6.98 -10.03
C VAL A 249 16.07 7.13 -11.49
N ASN A 250 15.14 7.55 -12.36
CA ASN A 250 15.51 7.95 -13.71
C ASN A 250 16.39 9.20 -13.62
N THR A 251 17.69 9.02 -13.78
CA THR A 251 18.68 10.08 -14.04
C THR A 251 18.57 10.60 -15.45
#